data_AF-A0A1M7F745-F1
#
_entry.id   AF-A0A1M7F745-F1
#
_cell.length_a   1.000
_cell.length_b   1.000
_cell.length_c   1.000
_cell.angle_alpha   90.00
_cell.angle_beta   90.00
_cell.angle_gamma   90.00
#
_symmetry.space_group_name_H-M   'P 1'
#
loop_
_entity.id
_entity.type
_entity.pdbx_description
1 polymer ?
#
loop_
_entity_poly.entity_id
_entity_poly.type
_entity_poly.pdbx_seq_one_letter_code
_entity_poly.pdbx_strand_id
1 'polypeptide(L)'
;MWAASIRYNKGTYYICFVANDTHKTYLYTAKDIENKWEKRSIEGFYHDCSLFFDDDDKVYIVYGNKEIWITQLKEDLSSPMEGGLHRLIVNDEGHPGLGYEGSHMYKINGKYYVFFIHSRRDMWKRVEACFCATSLEGEFTGGDVLDDDRGYCNQGVAQGGIVDTREGDWYGVLFQDHGAVGRIPVLVPVTWENDYPIFGEKGKVPEIIITKSTRPDYSYSPLVGSDDFMATGKDQYTMKKQWQFNHEPDRDNMLFNGEEGYYQITTAKLCNNLTQARNTLTQRMLFPRCFAEVTIDAEGTLEGDYAGLCALQGCYGMVAVTKREGKYYLVMKNRESTDESLSAMKQDNSQGHEWEVVVVNQGKVRVKVEVNFQNMADEAIFYYHNGTEFVQIGVKQKLYFKMDHFTGCRFGLFAYATKQIGGNARFSNFIYI
;
A
#
# COMPACT_ATOMS: atom_id res chain seq x y z
N MET A 1 -0.63 4.29 -8.92
CA MET A 1 -1.52 5.20 -8.15
C MET A 1 -0.69 5.80 -7.04
N TRP A 2 -0.65 7.12 -6.92
CA TRP A 2 0.03 7.84 -5.84
C TRP A 2 -0.99 8.41 -4.84
N ALA A 3 -0.64 9.40 -4.03
CA ALA A 3 -1.53 9.96 -3.01
C ALA A 3 -2.89 10.34 -3.62
N ALA A 4 -3.95 9.94 -2.93
CA ALA A 4 -5.31 10.06 -3.42
C ALA A 4 -6.15 10.92 -2.47
N SER A 5 -7.03 11.72 -3.05
CA SER A 5 -8.07 12.45 -2.35
C SER A 5 -9.39 11.71 -2.47
N ILE A 6 -10.08 11.51 -1.34
CA ILE A 6 -11.45 11.02 -1.30
C ILE A 6 -12.38 12.09 -0.72
N ARG A 7 -13.48 12.39 -1.41
CA ARG A 7 -14.48 13.38 -0.97
C ARG A 7 -15.89 12.88 -1.22
N TYR A 8 -16.82 13.38 -0.44
CA TYR A 8 -18.25 13.23 -0.68
C TYR A 8 -18.85 14.63 -0.87
N ASN A 9 -19.59 14.83 -1.95
CA ASN A 9 -20.30 16.09 -2.20
C ASN A 9 -21.66 15.79 -2.86
N LYS A 10 -22.73 16.38 -2.33
CA LYS A 10 -24.10 16.33 -2.88
C LYS A 10 -24.51 14.94 -3.42
N GLY A 11 -24.37 13.89 -2.61
CA GLY A 11 -24.79 12.54 -2.99
C GLY A 11 -23.79 11.75 -3.85
N THR A 12 -22.58 12.24 -4.05
CA THR A 12 -21.56 11.61 -4.91
C THR A 12 -20.24 11.50 -4.18
N TYR A 13 -19.61 10.33 -4.26
CA TYR A 13 -18.25 10.09 -3.83
C TYR A 13 -17.29 10.35 -4.99
N TYR A 14 -16.14 10.94 -4.68
CA TYR A 14 -15.08 11.29 -5.62
C TYR A 14 -13.77 10.73 -5.10
N ILE A 15 -13.02 10.04 -5.95
CA ILE A 15 -11.63 9.67 -5.71
C ILE A 15 -10.78 10.29 -6.82
N CYS A 16 -9.79 11.10 -6.44
CA CYS A 16 -8.88 11.78 -7.37
C CYS A 16 -7.43 11.42 -7.03
N PHE A 17 -6.62 11.06 -8.03
CA PHE A 17 -5.19 10.80 -7.86
C PHE A 17 -4.45 10.90 -9.20
N VAL A 18 -3.13 11.05 -9.14
CA VAL A 18 -2.26 10.93 -10.32
C VAL A 18 -1.68 9.53 -10.47
N ALA A 19 -1.38 9.15 -11.71
CA ALA A 19 -0.48 8.05 -12.00
C ALA A 19 0.71 8.58 -12.82
N ASN A 20 1.92 8.42 -12.27
CA ASN A 20 3.15 8.84 -12.92
C ASN A 20 3.35 8.12 -14.27
N ASP A 21 3.09 6.81 -14.32
CA ASP A 21 3.30 5.97 -15.51
C ASP A 21 2.50 6.43 -16.74
N THR A 22 1.30 6.98 -16.53
CA THR A 22 0.45 7.49 -17.61
C THR A 22 0.45 9.01 -17.70
N HIS A 23 1.09 9.68 -16.73
CA HIS A 23 1.11 11.13 -16.56
C HIS A 23 -0.29 11.77 -16.63
N LYS A 24 -1.27 11.16 -15.95
CA LYS A 24 -2.67 11.61 -15.92
C LYS A 24 -3.19 11.78 -14.50
N THR A 25 -4.12 12.72 -14.34
CA THR A 25 -5.00 12.80 -13.17
C THR A 25 -6.27 12.02 -13.43
N TYR A 26 -6.50 10.96 -12.66
CA TYR A 26 -7.72 10.17 -12.72
C TYR A 26 -8.74 10.63 -11.70
N LEU A 27 -10.00 10.62 -12.12
CA LEU A 27 -11.14 10.90 -11.27
C LEU A 27 -12.12 9.73 -11.36
N TYR A 28 -12.48 9.19 -10.20
CA TYR A 28 -13.47 8.14 -10.05
C TYR A 28 -14.68 8.71 -9.31
N THR A 29 -15.89 8.42 -9.79
CA THR A 29 -17.13 8.86 -9.16
C THR A 29 -18.12 7.72 -8.93
N ALA A 30 -18.81 7.75 -7.80
CA ALA A 30 -19.85 6.77 -7.48
C ALA A 30 -20.96 7.40 -6.62
N LYS A 31 -22.20 6.90 -6.74
CA LYS A 31 -23.30 7.25 -5.82
C LYS A 31 -23.26 6.43 -4.53
N ASP A 32 -22.60 5.29 -4.57
CA ASP A 32 -22.40 4.37 -3.47
C ASP A 32 -20.95 3.91 -3.47
N ILE A 33 -20.28 4.08 -2.33
CA ILE A 33 -18.86 3.81 -2.14
C ILE A 33 -18.52 2.31 -2.31
N GLU A 34 -19.50 1.42 -2.10
CA GLU A 34 -19.32 -0.04 -2.16
C GLU A 34 -19.56 -0.62 -3.57
N ASN A 35 -20.03 0.21 -4.51
CA ASN A 35 -20.48 -0.22 -5.83
C ASN A 35 -19.55 0.28 -6.95
N LYS A 36 -20.00 0.12 -8.21
CA LYS A 36 -19.21 0.45 -9.39
C LYS A 36 -18.87 1.95 -9.44
N TRP A 37 -17.63 2.23 -9.79
CA TRP A 37 -17.10 3.57 -10.00
C TRP A 37 -17.02 3.88 -11.49
N GLU A 38 -17.44 5.08 -11.87
CA GLU A 38 -17.19 5.64 -13.20
C GLU A 38 -15.80 6.27 -13.22
N LYS A 39 -15.01 5.95 -14.24
CA LYS A 39 -13.64 6.45 -14.41
C LYS A 39 -13.60 7.53 -15.49
N ARG A 40 -12.99 8.67 -15.17
CA ARG A 40 -12.63 9.75 -16.11
C ARG A 40 -11.26 10.33 -15.77
N SER A 41 -10.83 11.35 -16.50
CA SER A 41 -9.60 12.09 -16.23
C SER A 41 -9.91 13.58 -16.10
N ILE A 42 -9.11 14.27 -15.29
CA ILE A 42 -9.07 15.74 -15.25
C ILE A 42 -7.87 16.15 -16.11
N GLU A 43 -8.07 17.09 -17.04
CA GLU A 43 -6.97 17.67 -17.82
C GLU A 43 -5.95 18.33 -16.88
N GLY A 44 -4.68 17.95 -17.01
CA GLY A 44 -3.59 18.40 -16.13
C GLY A 44 -3.02 17.29 -15.25
N PHE A 45 -1.93 17.62 -14.55
CA PHE A 45 -1.20 16.70 -13.68
C PHE A 45 -1.07 17.31 -12.28
N TYR A 46 -1.90 16.82 -11.35
CA TYR A 46 -2.04 17.39 -10.01
C TYR A 46 -1.42 16.48 -8.96
N HIS A 47 -0.08 16.51 -8.85
CA HIS A 47 0.66 15.67 -7.91
C HIS A 47 0.22 15.92 -6.46
N ASP A 48 0.00 14.84 -5.70
CA ASP A 48 -0.39 14.89 -4.30
C ASP A 48 -1.58 15.81 -4.00
N CYS A 49 -2.65 15.63 -4.78
CA CYS A 49 -3.78 16.54 -4.80
C CYS A 49 -4.84 16.28 -3.71
N SER A 50 -5.50 17.36 -3.31
CA SER A 50 -6.78 17.38 -2.58
C SER A 50 -7.85 18.04 -3.44
N LEU A 51 -8.89 17.29 -3.78
CA LEU A 51 -10.13 17.84 -4.33
C LEU A 51 -10.89 18.56 -3.21
N PHE A 52 -11.41 19.75 -3.48
CA PHE A 52 -12.10 20.58 -2.49
C PHE A 52 -13.35 21.20 -3.12
N PHE A 53 -14.51 20.91 -2.53
CA PHE A 53 -15.80 21.52 -2.90
C PHE A 53 -16.11 22.58 -1.85
N ASP A 54 -16.27 23.84 -2.28
CA ASP A 54 -16.56 24.95 -1.37
C ASP A 54 -18.08 25.18 -1.25
N ASP A 55 -18.49 25.98 -0.27
CA ASP A 55 -19.89 26.31 0.03
C ASP A 55 -20.55 27.16 -1.06
N ASP A 56 -19.75 27.78 -1.94
CA ASP A 56 -20.22 28.56 -3.09
C ASP A 56 -20.37 27.73 -4.37
N ASP A 57 -20.36 26.40 -4.23
CA ASP A 57 -20.46 25.39 -5.30
C ASP A 57 -19.29 25.34 -6.28
N LYS A 58 -18.26 26.16 -6.10
CA LYS A 58 -17.03 26.04 -6.87
C LYS A 58 -16.19 24.86 -6.38
N VAL A 59 -15.41 24.31 -7.31
CA VAL A 59 -14.53 23.19 -7.02
C VAL A 59 -13.09 23.58 -7.31
N TYR A 60 -12.21 23.21 -6.40
CA TYR A 60 -10.79 23.49 -6.46
C TYR A 60 -9.99 22.20 -6.32
N ILE A 61 -8.77 22.23 -6.82
CA ILE A 61 -7.76 21.22 -6.58
C ILE A 61 -6.52 21.89 -6.01
N VAL A 62 -6.08 21.42 -4.84
CA VAL A 62 -4.84 21.86 -4.17
C VAL A 62 -3.80 20.77 -4.37
N TYR A 63 -2.60 21.11 -4.85
CA TYR A 63 -1.62 20.12 -5.30
C TYR A 63 -0.20 20.71 -5.36
N GLY A 64 0.80 19.84 -5.43
CA GLY A 64 2.20 20.22 -5.64
C GLY A 64 3.18 19.57 -4.68
N ASN A 65 4.46 19.87 -4.90
CA ASN A 65 5.58 19.50 -4.05
C ASN A 65 6.53 20.71 -4.00
N LYS A 66 6.88 21.20 -2.80
CA LYS A 66 7.56 22.48 -2.50
C LYS A 66 6.78 23.73 -2.87
N GLU A 67 6.23 23.77 -4.08
CA GLU A 67 5.31 24.81 -4.52
C GLU A 67 3.88 24.23 -4.51
N ILE A 68 3.05 24.71 -3.59
CA ILE A 68 1.67 24.27 -3.48
C ILE A 68 0.76 25.26 -4.19
N TRP A 69 0.03 24.75 -5.17
CA TRP A 69 -0.91 25.51 -6.00
C TRP A 69 -2.35 25.17 -5.65
N ILE A 70 -3.22 26.17 -5.78
CA ILE A 70 -4.67 25.97 -5.86
C ILE A 70 -5.13 26.36 -7.27
N THR A 71 -5.96 25.50 -7.87
CA THR A 71 -6.57 25.73 -9.18
C THR A 71 -8.06 25.48 -9.11
N GLN A 72 -8.87 26.42 -9.58
CA GLN A 72 -10.30 26.25 -9.78
C GLN A 72 -10.54 25.34 -10.99
N LEU A 73 -11.41 24.36 -10.81
CA LEU A 73 -11.86 23.45 -11.87
C LEU A 73 -13.22 23.88 -12.40
N LYS A 74 -13.54 23.44 -13.62
CA LYS A 74 -14.92 23.47 -14.12
C LYS A 74 -15.82 22.62 -13.23
N GLU A 75 -17.10 22.96 -13.17
CA GLU A 75 -18.10 22.23 -12.36
C GLU A 75 -18.19 20.74 -12.71
N ASP A 76 -17.97 20.39 -13.98
CA ASP A 76 -17.96 19.01 -14.45
C ASP A 76 -16.65 18.26 -14.12
N LEU A 77 -15.65 18.94 -13.54
CA LEU A 77 -14.30 18.44 -13.23
C LEU A 77 -13.53 17.91 -14.44
N SER A 78 -13.81 18.43 -15.65
CA SER A 78 -13.10 18.03 -16.87
C SER A 78 -11.71 18.66 -16.97
N SER A 79 -11.57 19.93 -16.60
CA SER A 79 -10.33 20.70 -16.74
C SER A 79 -10.32 21.95 -15.85
N PRO A 80 -9.19 22.69 -15.74
CA PRO A 80 -9.16 24.02 -15.15
C PRO A 80 -10.25 24.94 -15.72
N MET A 81 -10.79 25.80 -14.85
CA MET A 81 -11.71 26.86 -15.26
C MET A 81 -10.92 28.01 -15.89
N GLU A 82 -11.25 28.37 -17.13
CA GLU A 82 -10.64 29.53 -17.79
C GLU A 82 -11.01 30.82 -17.03
N GLY A 83 -10.00 31.63 -16.70
CA GLY A 83 -10.17 32.82 -15.85
C GLY A 83 -10.52 32.51 -14.38
N GLY A 84 -10.56 31.24 -13.99
CA GLY A 84 -10.74 30.83 -12.60
C GLY A 84 -9.49 31.06 -11.75
N LEU A 85 -9.62 30.90 -10.44
CA LEU A 85 -8.51 31.04 -9.51
C LEU A 85 -7.38 30.07 -9.86
N HIS A 86 -6.15 30.58 -10.02
CA HIS A 86 -4.94 29.78 -10.13
C HIS A 86 -3.78 30.52 -9.48
N ARG A 87 -3.23 29.99 -8.39
CA ARG A 87 -2.11 30.65 -7.69
C ARG A 87 -1.35 29.71 -6.76
N LEU A 88 -0.13 30.12 -6.46
CA LEU A 88 0.68 29.59 -5.37
C LEU A 88 0.08 30.03 -4.02
N ILE A 89 -0.06 29.07 -3.09
CA ILE A 89 -0.55 29.32 -1.74
C ILE A 89 0.51 29.07 -0.66
N VAL A 90 1.44 28.13 -0.89
CA VAL A 90 2.57 27.85 0.01
C VAL A 90 3.80 27.57 -0.84
N ASN A 91 4.96 28.09 -0.40
CA ASN A 91 6.24 27.88 -1.05
C ASN A 91 7.30 27.46 -0.02
N ASP A 92 8.00 26.38 -0.33
CA ASP A 92 9.13 25.84 0.44
C ASP A 92 10.34 25.55 -0.47
N GLU A 93 10.49 26.38 -1.51
CA GLU A 93 11.66 26.38 -2.38
C GLU A 93 12.97 26.46 -1.56
N GLY A 94 13.98 25.71 -1.99
CA GLY A 94 15.25 25.60 -1.28
C GLY A 94 15.24 24.64 -0.08
N HIS A 95 14.14 23.93 0.21
CA HIS A 95 14.15 22.84 1.19
C HIS A 95 15.11 21.71 0.74
N PRO A 96 16.10 21.30 1.58
CA PRO A 96 17.14 20.35 1.20
C PRO A 96 16.65 18.89 1.14
N GLY A 97 15.60 18.56 1.90
CA GLY A 97 14.92 17.26 1.88
C GLY A 97 13.58 17.30 1.16
N LEU A 98 12.59 16.63 1.75
CA LEU A 98 11.19 16.70 1.35
C LEU A 98 10.58 18.03 1.82
N GLY A 99 10.17 18.89 0.90
CA GLY A 99 9.37 20.07 1.25
C GLY A 99 7.88 19.74 1.32
N TYR A 100 7.02 20.75 1.47
CA TYR A 100 5.57 20.51 1.57
C TYR A 100 5.02 19.73 0.37
N GLU A 101 4.30 18.64 0.65
CA GLU A 101 3.52 17.84 -0.31
C GLU A 101 2.33 17.18 0.41
N GLY A 102 1.63 16.25 -0.26
CA GLY A 102 0.55 15.48 0.33
C GLY A 102 -0.61 16.35 0.80
N SER A 103 -1.13 17.22 -0.08
CA SER A 103 -2.10 18.24 0.29
C SER A 103 -3.42 17.63 0.80
N HIS A 104 -3.96 18.14 1.91
CA HIS A 104 -5.33 17.88 2.36
C HIS A 104 -6.04 19.19 2.74
N MET A 105 -7.00 19.61 1.91
CA MET A 105 -7.72 20.89 2.05
C MET A 105 -9.08 20.73 2.74
N TYR A 106 -9.43 21.71 3.59
CA TYR A 106 -10.67 21.76 4.35
C TYR A 106 -11.17 23.20 4.48
N LYS A 107 -12.48 23.32 4.71
CA LYS A 107 -13.10 24.54 5.23
C LYS A 107 -13.82 24.23 6.52
N ILE A 108 -13.44 24.93 7.59
CA ILE A 108 -13.93 24.68 8.95
C ILE A 108 -14.26 26.04 9.57
N ASN A 109 -15.50 26.22 10.01
CA ASN A 109 -16.00 27.47 10.62
C ASN A 109 -15.66 28.73 9.79
N GLY A 110 -15.80 28.65 8.47
CA GLY A 110 -15.55 29.77 7.54
C GLY A 110 -14.09 30.08 7.25
N LYS A 111 -13.13 29.29 7.77
CA LYS A 111 -11.70 29.39 7.46
C LYS A 111 -11.24 28.20 6.62
N TYR A 112 -10.19 28.41 5.84
CA TYR A 112 -9.57 27.42 4.97
C TYR A 112 -8.31 26.88 5.63
N TYR A 113 -8.15 25.55 5.60
CA TYR A 113 -7.02 24.84 6.19
C TYR A 113 -6.43 23.89 5.17
N VAL A 114 -5.12 23.93 4.98
CA VAL A 114 -4.40 22.93 4.18
C VAL A 114 -3.36 22.26 5.05
N PHE A 115 -3.41 20.93 5.08
CA PHE A 115 -2.42 20.09 5.74
C PHE A 115 -1.42 19.54 4.75
N PHE A 116 -0.18 19.40 5.21
CA PHE A 116 0.95 18.91 4.44
C PHE A 116 1.84 18.01 5.28
N ILE A 117 2.57 17.17 4.58
CA ILE A 117 3.81 16.57 5.07
C ILE A 117 5.00 17.39 4.57
N HIS A 118 6.04 17.47 5.40
CA HIS A 118 7.41 17.75 4.95
C HIS A 118 8.40 16.97 5.80
N SER A 119 9.69 17.04 5.47
CA SER A 119 10.76 16.54 6.34
C SER A 119 11.41 17.70 7.07
N ARG A 120 11.96 17.48 8.26
CA ARG A 120 12.84 18.49 8.87
C ARG A 120 13.99 18.88 7.92
N ARG A 121 14.40 20.14 7.98
CA ARG A 121 15.48 20.68 7.14
C ARG A 121 16.86 20.09 7.46
N ASP A 122 17.09 19.72 8.72
CA ASP A 122 18.38 19.25 9.24
C ASP A 122 18.57 17.73 9.16
N MET A 123 17.49 16.96 9.03
CA MET A 123 17.52 15.51 9.03
C MET A 123 16.26 14.90 8.44
N TRP A 124 16.33 13.63 8.01
CA TRP A 124 15.11 12.89 7.67
C TRP A 124 14.27 12.60 8.91
N LYS A 125 13.17 13.34 9.05
CA LYS A 125 12.06 13.04 9.95
C LYS A 125 10.82 13.73 9.40
N ARG A 126 9.74 12.98 9.24
CA ARG A 126 8.46 13.46 8.71
C ARG A 126 7.74 14.35 9.74
N VAL A 127 7.17 15.46 9.30
CA VAL A 127 6.52 16.48 10.13
C VAL A 127 5.19 16.89 9.49
N GLU A 128 4.14 16.98 10.30
CA GLU A 128 2.82 17.46 9.85
C GLU A 128 2.79 18.98 9.97
N ALA A 129 2.31 19.66 8.94
CA ALA A 129 2.14 21.11 8.91
C ALA A 129 0.70 21.50 8.55
N CYS A 130 0.25 22.65 9.05
CA CYS A 130 -1.05 23.23 8.74
C CYS A 130 -0.92 24.72 8.43
N PHE A 131 -1.50 25.14 7.31
CA PHE A 131 -1.61 26.53 6.88
C PHE A 131 -3.07 26.95 6.78
N CYS A 132 -3.39 28.15 7.25
CA CYS A 132 -4.73 28.67 7.42
C CYS A 132 -4.92 29.99 6.65
N ALA A 133 -6.11 30.21 6.09
CA ALA A 133 -6.51 31.47 5.47
C ALA A 133 -7.99 31.79 5.72
N THR A 134 -8.36 33.06 5.64
CA THR A 134 -9.78 33.50 5.72
C THR A 134 -10.45 33.60 4.36
N SER A 135 -9.69 33.55 3.26
CA SER A 135 -10.16 33.48 1.88
C SER A 135 -9.16 32.71 1.01
N LEU A 136 -9.61 32.13 -0.10
CA LEU A 136 -8.74 31.39 -1.04
C LEU A 136 -7.73 32.31 -1.75
N GLU A 137 -8.08 33.59 -1.93
CA GLU A 137 -7.22 34.64 -2.47
C GLU A 137 -6.28 35.25 -1.41
N GLY A 138 -6.54 35.00 -0.12
CA GLY A 138 -5.78 35.53 1.01
C GLY A 138 -4.43 34.83 1.21
N GLU A 139 -3.65 35.33 2.15
CA GLU A 139 -2.40 34.68 2.55
C GLU A 139 -2.70 33.45 3.41
N PHE A 140 -2.07 32.32 3.05
CA PHE A 140 -2.07 31.11 3.87
C PHE A 140 -0.90 31.18 4.84
N THR A 141 -1.19 31.22 6.13
CA THR A 141 -0.18 31.34 7.21
C THR A 141 -0.25 30.15 8.15
N GLY A 142 0.90 29.67 8.62
CA GLY A 142 0.97 28.49 9.46
C GLY A 142 2.36 27.89 9.54
N GLY A 143 2.44 26.61 9.87
CA GLY A 143 3.68 25.89 10.09
C GLY A 143 3.44 24.51 10.70
N ASP A 144 4.46 24.01 11.39
CA ASP A 144 4.47 22.66 11.97
C ASP A 144 3.41 22.52 13.09
N VAL A 145 2.59 21.47 12.98
CA VAL A 145 1.60 21.10 13.99
C VAL A 145 1.95 19.81 14.72
N LEU A 146 2.80 18.95 14.15
CA LEU A 146 3.28 17.72 14.81
C LEU A 146 4.69 17.32 14.34
N ASP A 147 5.66 17.33 15.25
CA ASP A 147 7.02 16.79 15.08
C ASP A 147 7.29 15.67 16.12
N ASP A 148 6.62 14.52 15.95
CA ASP A 148 6.70 13.40 16.88
C ASP A 148 6.93 12.06 16.17
N ASP A 149 7.83 11.24 16.71
CA ASP A 149 8.12 9.89 16.20
C ASP A 149 7.56 8.79 17.10
N ARG A 150 6.85 9.14 18.19
CA ARG A 150 6.34 8.17 19.16
C ARG A 150 7.44 7.26 19.75
N GLY A 151 8.68 7.73 19.76
CA GLY A 151 9.84 6.94 20.17
C GLY A 151 10.23 5.80 19.20
N TYR A 152 9.72 5.81 17.97
CA TYR A 152 9.96 4.76 16.98
C TYR A 152 10.97 5.21 15.93
N CYS A 153 12.25 4.88 16.16
CA CYS A 153 13.34 4.94 15.16
C CYS A 153 13.43 6.27 14.38
N ASN A 154 13.09 7.40 15.02
CA ASN A 154 13.06 8.72 14.40
C ASN A 154 12.15 8.81 13.15
N GLN A 155 11.15 7.93 13.04
CA GLN A 155 10.15 7.96 11.98
C GLN A 155 8.98 8.82 12.41
N GLY A 156 8.91 10.04 11.88
CA GLY A 156 7.85 10.98 12.23
C GLY A 156 6.44 10.54 11.79
N VAL A 157 5.43 10.96 12.55
CA VAL A 157 4.01 10.78 12.24
C VAL A 157 3.50 11.99 11.47
N ALA A 158 3.12 11.79 10.21
CA ALA A 158 2.67 12.87 9.34
C ALA A 158 2.01 12.32 8.07
N GLN A 159 1.54 13.24 7.23
CA GLN A 159 0.79 13.03 6.00
C GLN A 159 -0.55 12.35 6.23
N GLY A 160 -1.59 13.07 5.85
CA GLY A 160 -2.96 12.67 6.00
C GLY A 160 -3.80 13.91 6.21
N GLY A 161 -4.95 13.71 6.82
CA GLY A 161 -5.85 14.82 7.07
C GLY A 161 -6.61 14.63 8.37
N ILE A 162 -7.45 15.60 8.68
CA ILE A 162 -8.31 15.58 9.86
C ILE A 162 -9.72 15.12 9.54
N VAL A 163 -10.40 14.62 10.57
CA VAL A 163 -11.79 14.19 10.56
C VAL A 163 -12.42 14.52 11.90
N ASP A 164 -13.68 14.96 11.87
CA ASP A 164 -14.51 15.17 13.05
C ASP A 164 -15.46 13.99 13.30
N THR A 165 -15.86 13.86 14.55
CA THR A 165 -16.95 12.99 14.98
C THR A 165 -18.26 13.77 15.03
N ARG A 166 -19.40 13.08 15.13
CA ARG A 166 -20.71 13.72 15.28
C ARG A 166 -20.83 14.54 16.56
N GLU A 167 -20.04 14.17 17.56
CA GLU A 167 -19.95 14.85 18.85
C GLU A 167 -19.03 16.08 18.84
N GLY A 168 -18.29 16.30 17.75
CA GLY A 168 -17.40 17.45 17.58
C GLY A 168 -15.94 17.21 17.99
N ASP A 169 -15.58 15.98 18.39
CA ASP A 169 -14.17 15.61 18.62
C ASP A 169 -13.43 15.52 17.28
N TRP A 170 -12.20 16.00 17.22
CA TRP A 170 -11.37 15.99 16.02
C TRP A 170 -10.17 15.05 16.15
N TYR A 171 -9.80 14.43 15.03
CA TYR A 171 -8.64 13.55 14.94
C TYR A 171 -7.90 13.76 13.61
N GLY A 172 -6.57 13.73 13.66
CA GLY A 172 -5.71 13.50 12.51
C GLY A 172 -5.61 12.00 12.23
N VAL A 173 -5.85 11.61 10.97
CA VAL A 173 -5.57 10.26 10.47
C VAL A 173 -4.31 10.35 9.63
N LEU A 174 -3.17 10.22 10.29
CA LEU A 174 -1.83 10.33 9.71
C LEU A 174 -1.24 8.95 9.51
N PHE A 175 0.03 8.84 9.11
CA PHE A 175 0.74 7.56 9.14
C PHE A 175 2.22 7.72 9.48
N GLN A 176 2.82 6.61 9.91
CA GLN A 176 4.22 6.51 10.30
C GLN A 176 4.91 5.46 9.44
N ASP A 177 6.17 5.69 9.10
CA ASP A 177 6.98 4.74 8.36
C ASP A 177 7.53 3.67 9.33
N HIS A 178 7.34 2.39 9.01
CA HIS A 178 7.70 1.24 9.88
C HIS A 178 8.65 0.26 9.19
N GLY A 179 9.59 0.77 8.40
CA GLY A 179 10.54 -0.06 7.66
C GLY A 179 9.83 -0.96 6.64
N ALA A 180 10.27 -2.20 6.50
CA ALA A 180 9.79 -3.11 5.46
C ALA A 180 8.30 -3.45 5.54
N VAL A 181 7.65 -3.37 6.71
CA VAL A 181 6.18 -3.58 6.81
C VAL A 181 5.40 -2.48 6.09
N GLY A 182 6.03 -1.34 5.83
CA GLY A 182 5.46 -0.20 5.13
C GLY A 182 5.03 0.91 6.07
N ARG A 183 3.91 1.56 5.72
CA ARG A 183 3.46 2.81 6.32
C ARG A 183 2.13 2.56 7.04
N ILE A 184 2.12 2.77 8.36
CA ILE A 184 1.02 2.36 9.24
C ILE A 184 0.21 3.57 9.68
N PRO A 185 -1.13 3.57 9.56
CA PRO A 185 -1.97 4.65 10.05
C PRO A 185 -1.79 4.91 11.54
N VAL A 186 -1.79 6.18 11.93
CA VAL A 186 -1.75 6.65 13.32
C VAL A 186 -2.89 7.64 13.50
N LEU A 187 -3.76 7.35 14.47
CA LEU A 187 -4.78 8.30 14.89
C LEU A 187 -4.13 9.29 15.88
N VAL A 188 -4.40 10.57 15.73
CA VAL A 188 -3.86 11.64 16.59
C VAL A 188 -5.03 12.52 17.03
N PRO A 189 -5.28 12.73 18.34
CA PRO A 189 -6.32 13.65 18.78
C PRO A 189 -5.98 15.09 18.36
N VAL A 190 -6.98 15.87 17.97
CA VAL A 190 -6.84 17.27 17.57
C VAL A 190 -7.79 18.11 18.40
N THR A 191 -7.26 19.17 19.00
CA THR A 191 -8.04 20.21 19.68
C THR A 191 -7.87 21.54 18.95
N TRP A 192 -8.65 22.55 19.33
CA TRP A 192 -8.62 23.86 18.66
C TRP A 192 -8.36 24.97 19.66
N GLU A 193 -7.40 25.83 19.36
CA GLU A 193 -7.11 27.04 20.13
C GLU A 193 -7.05 28.24 19.18
N ASN A 194 -7.87 29.27 19.40
CA ASN A 194 -7.95 30.45 18.53
C ASN A 194 -8.12 30.11 17.03
N ASP A 195 -8.96 29.13 16.73
CA ASP A 195 -9.18 28.55 15.39
C ASP A 195 -7.93 27.94 14.74
N TYR A 196 -6.93 27.54 15.51
CA TYR A 196 -5.77 26.79 15.02
C TYR A 196 -5.76 25.36 15.58
N PRO A 197 -5.47 24.33 14.77
CA PRO A 197 -5.49 22.96 15.22
C PRO A 197 -4.25 22.62 16.06
N ILE A 198 -4.46 21.97 17.20
CA ILE A 198 -3.42 21.50 18.12
C ILE A 198 -3.41 19.98 18.10
N PHE A 199 -2.34 19.39 17.57
CA PHE A 199 -2.20 17.94 17.42
C PHE A 199 -1.57 17.30 18.66
N GLY A 200 -2.17 16.18 19.09
CA GLY A 200 -1.68 15.40 20.21
C GLY A 200 -1.84 16.10 21.56
N GLU A 201 -1.22 15.49 22.58
CA GLU A 201 -1.17 16.04 23.93
C GLU A 201 0.19 16.70 24.14
N LYS A 202 0.22 18.04 24.23
CA LYS A 202 1.46 18.82 24.32
C LYS A 202 2.43 18.53 23.16
N GLY A 203 1.89 18.39 21.95
CA GLY A 203 2.66 18.10 20.73
C GLY A 203 3.18 16.67 20.62
N LYS A 204 2.65 15.74 21.42
CA LYS A 204 3.00 14.31 21.39
C LYS A 204 1.79 13.45 21.07
N VAL A 205 1.98 12.43 20.25
CA VAL A 205 0.93 11.45 19.99
C VAL A 205 0.82 10.53 21.20
N PRO A 206 -0.33 10.50 21.91
CA PRO A 206 -0.48 9.62 23.06
C PRO A 206 -0.40 8.15 22.66
N GLU A 207 0.16 7.31 23.53
CA GLU A 207 0.27 5.86 23.29
C GLU A 207 -1.12 5.19 23.25
N ILE A 208 -2.03 5.67 24.09
CA ILE A 208 -3.40 5.17 24.22
C ILE A 208 -4.35 6.31 23.90
N ILE A 209 -5.29 6.05 22.99
CA ILE A 209 -6.37 6.98 22.64
C ILE A 209 -7.69 6.32 22.99
N ILE A 210 -8.54 7.04 23.73
CA ILE A 210 -9.89 6.60 24.07
C ILE A 210 -10.84 7.25 23.06
N THR A 211 -11.55 6.43 22.28
CA THR A 211 -12.57 6.89 21.35
C THR A 211 -13.93 6.25 21.67
N LYS A 212 -14.99 6.92 21.23
CA LYS A 212 -16.36 6.41 21.36
C LYS A 212 -16.74 5.68 20.07
N SER A 213 -17.05 4.38 20.17
CA SER A 213 -17.61 3.66 19.03
C SER A 213 -19.05 4.09 18.79
N THR A 214 -19.35 4.57 17.58
CA THR A 214 -20.72 4.83 17.13
C THR A 214 -21.44 3.57 16.66
N ARG A 215 -20.72 2.44 16.57
CA ARG A 215 -21.23 1.14 16.14
C ARG A 215 -20.61 0.03 17.00
N PRO A 216 -20.92 -0.03 18.31
CA PRO A 216 -20.24 -0.95 19.23
C PRO A 216 -20.40 -2.43 18.86
N ASP A 217 -21.52 -2.78 18.21
CA ASP A 217 -21.84 -4.16 17.82
C ASP A 217 -21.41 -4.50 16.39
N TYR A 218 -20.77 -3.58 15.66
CA TYR A 218 -20.37 -3.82 14.28
C TYR A 218 -19.02 -4.54 14.20
N SER A 219 -19.03 -5.73 13.59
CA SER A 219 -17.80 -6.46 13.27
C SER A 219 -17.25 -6.02 11.92
N TYR A 220 -16.06 -5.42 11.93
CA TYR A 220 -15.35 -5.05 10.71
C TYR A 220 -14.71 -6.27 10.07
N SER A 221 -14.66 -6.30 8.73
CA SER A 221 -13.90 -7.34 8.02
C SER A 221 -12.40 -7.18 8.32
N PRO A 222 -11.67 -8.27 8.58
CA PRO A 222 -10.25 -8.16 8.89
C PRO A 222 -9.44 -7.76 7.64
N LEU A 223 -8.40 -6.97 7.84
CA LEU A 223 -7.51 -6.45 6.78
C LEU A 223 -6.73 -7.57 6.06
N VAL A 224 -6.42 -8.63 6.80
CA VAL A 224 -5.67 -9.82 6.40
C VAL A 224 -6.37 -11.05 6.97
N GLY A 225 -6.10 -12.23 6.44
CA GLY A 225 -6.61 -13.45 7.04
C GLY A 225 -6.44 -14.71 6.20
N SER A 226 -6.69 -15.84 6.85
CA SER A 226 -6.65 -17.17 6.23
C SER A 226 -7.69 -17.34 5.13
N ASP A 227 -7.37 -18.19 4.17
CA ASP A 227 -8.24 -18.55 3.06
C ASP A 227 -8.14 -20.04 2.70
N ASP A 228 -9.27 -20.73 2.78
CA ASP A 228 -9.44 -22.09 2.26
C ASP A 228 -9.81 -22.08 0.76
N PHE A 229 -10.01 -20.90 0.18
CA PHE A 229 -10.44 -20.68 -1.21
C PHE A 229 -11.77 -21.34 -1.57
N MET A 230 -12.63 -21.62 -0.58
CA MET A 230 -13.94 -22.24 -0.78
C MET A 230 -15.05 -21.20 -1.09
N ALA A 231 -14.68 -19.93 -1.25
CA ALA A 231 -15.66 -18.88 -1.56
C ALA A 231 -16.28 -19.14 -2.94
N THR A 232 -17.59 -19.37 -2.97
CA THR A 232 -18.36 -19.50 -4.21
C THR A 232 -19.07 -18.19 -4.52
N GLY A 233 -19.08 -17.79 -5.78
CA GLY A 233 -19.74 -16.56 -6.22
C GLY A 233 -20.05 -16.59 -7.70
N LYS A 234 -20.57 -15.47 -8.22
CA LYS A 234 -21.16 -15.42 -9.57
C LYS A 234 -20.13 -15.54 -10.69
N ASP A 235 -18.85 -15.33 -10.40
CA ASP A 235 -17.78 -15.44 -11.38
C ASP A 235 -16.53 -16.15 -10.80
N GLN A 236 -15.64 -16.55 -11.71
CA GLN A 236 -14.37 -17.21 -11.42
C GLN A 236 -13.35 -16.36 -10.65
N TYR A 237 -13.72 -15.13 -10.23
CA TYR A 237 -12.87 -14.17 -9.54
C TYR A 237 -13.35 -13.90 -8.10
N THR A 238 -14.23 -14.77 -7.60
CA THR A 238 -14.73 -14.67 -6.22
C THR A 238 -13.58 -14.95 -5.25
N MET A 239 -12.91 -13.89 -4.81
CA MET A 239 -11.83 -13.92 -3.83
C MET A 239 -12.21 -13.08 -2.61
N LYS A 240 -11.65 -13.42 -1.44
CA LYS A 240 -11.83 -12.57 -0.25
C LYS A 240 -11.15 -11.20 -0.46
N LYS A 241 -11.71 -10.15 0.17
CA LYS A 241 -11.30 -8.75 -0.03
C LYS A 241 -9.86 -8.42 0.38
N GLN A 242 -9.20 -9.30 1.16
CA GLN A 242 -7.81 -9.12 1.59
C GLN A 242 -6.82 -9.30 0.42
N TRP A 243 -7.19 -10.09 -0.59
CA TRP A 243 -6.33 -10.42 -1.71
C TRP A 243 -6.22 -9.28 -2.72
N GLN A 244 -5.00 -9.06 -3.21
CA GLN A 244 -4.70 -8.12 -4.28
C GLN A 244 -3.63 -8.71 -5.19
N PHE A 245 -3.82 -8.57 -6.50
CA PHE A 245 -2.80 -8.97 -7.47
C PHE A 245 -1.62 -8.00 -7.48
N ASN A 246 -0.41 -8.53 -7.66
CA ASN A 246 0.72 -7.74 -8.11
C ASN A 246 0.52 -7.43 -9.61
N HIS A 247 0.35 -6.15 -9.94
CA HIS A 247 -0.03 -5.67 -11.29
C HIS A 247 -1.39 -6.19 -11.78
N GLU A 248 -1.73 -5.88 -13.03
CA GLU A 248 -2.95 -6.36 -13.66
C GLU A 248 -2.89 -7.89 -13.88
N PRO A 249 -3.93 -8.63 -13.44
CA PRO A 249 -4.01 -10.08 -13.62
C PRO A 249 -4.21 -10.49 -15.09
N ASP A 250 -3.55 -11.58 -15.50
CA ASP A 250 -3.84 -12.33 -16.72
C ASP A 250 -4.95 -13.33 -16.44
N ARG A 251 -6.17 -12.93 -16.81
CA ARG A 251 -7.43 -13.60 -16.44
C ARG A 251 -7.63 -14.97 -17.07
N ASP A 252 -7.00 -15.23 -18.21
CA ASP A 252 -7.13 -16.51 -18.92
C ASP A 252 -6.25 -17.60 -18.29
N ASN A 253 -5.31 -17.19 -17.43
CA ASN A 253 -4.28 -18.05 -16.85
C ASN A 253 -4.35 -18.11 -15.32
N MET A 254 -5.57 -17.97 -14.76
CA MET A 254 -5.85 -18.18 -13.35
C MET A 254 -7.25 -18.73 -13.12
N LEU A 255 -7.46 -19.36 -11.96
CA LEU A 255 -8.76 -19.87 -11.55
C LEU A 255 -8.88 -19.87 -10.02
N PHE A 256 -10.00 -19.39 -9.50
CA PHE A 256 -10.45 -19.72 -8.14
C PHE A 256 -11.49 -20.83 -8.24
N ASN A 257 -11.17 -22.02 -7.75
CA ASN A 257 -12.10 -23.14 -7.67
C ASN A 257 -12.67 -23.23 -6.26
N GLY A 258 -13.83 -22.61 -6.05
CA GLY A 258 -14.53 -22.61 -4.76
C GLY A 258 -15.14 -23.94 -4.35
N GLU A 259 -15.32 -24.88 -5.29
CA GLU A 259 -15.85 -26.22 -5.00
C GLU A 259 -14.74 -27.14 -4.46
N GLU A 260 -13.54 -27.06 -5.04
CA GLU A 260 -12.37 -27.86 -4.62
C GLU A 260 -11.43 -27.14 -3.64
N GLY A 261 -11.64 -25.84 -3.39
CA GLY A 261 -10.90 -25.07 -2.38
C GLY A 261 -9.47 -24.75 -2.79
N TYR A 262 -9.26 -24.21 -3.99
CA TYR A 262 -7.94 -23.74 -4.40
C TYR A 262 -7.93 -22.53 -5.32
N TYR A 263 -6.81 -21.80 -5.26
CA TYR A 263 -6.39 -20.85 -6.29
C TYR A 263 -5.37 -21.51 -7.23
N GLN A 264 -5.51 -21.36 -8.54
CA GLN A 264 -4.60 -21.91 -9.54
C GLN A 264 -3.98 -20.80 -10.39
N ILE A 265 -2.69 -20.97 -10.69
CA ILE A 265 -1.96 -20.18 -11.69
C ILE A 265 -1.50 -21.13 -12.81
N THR A 266 -1.76 -20.74 -14.06
CA THR A 266 -1.15 -21.35 -15.24
C THR A 266 -0.03 -20.44 -15.72
N THR A 267 1.19 -20.96 -15.89
CA THR A 267 2.33 -20.14 -16.31
C THR A 267 2.15 -19.73 -17.77
N ALA A 268 2.04 -18.42 -18.04
CA ALA A 268 1.78 -17.89 -19.40
C ALA A 268 2.92 -17.05 -19.97
N LYS A 269 3.98 -16.84 -19.18
CA LYS A 269 5.12 -16.00 -19.53
C LYS A 269 6.40 -16.61 -18.98
N LEU A 270 7.45 -16.66 -19.81
CA LEU A 270 8.80 -16.94 -19.33
C LEU A 270 9.32 -15.76 -18.51
N CYS A 271 9.79 -16.07 -17.31
CA CYS A 271 10.28 -15.12 -16.34
C CYS A 271 11.67 -15.54 -15.86
N ASN A 272 12.55 -14.58 -15.63
CA ASN A 272 13.86 -14.86 -15.03
C ASN A 272 13.78 -14.91 -13.49
N ASN A 273 12.81 -14.18 -12.92
CA ASN A 273 12.64 -14.05 -11.48
C ASN A 273 11.19 -13.74 -11.09
N LEU A 274 10.95 -13.72 -9.77
CA LEU A 274 9.65 -13.52 -9.14
C LEU A 274 8.98 -12.19 -9.54
N THR A 275 9.72 -11.09 -9.64
CA THR A 275 9.12 -9.76 -9.91
C THR A 275 8.51 -9.66 -11.30
N GLN A 276 8.82 -10.59 -12.20
CA GLN A 276 8.27 -10.67 -13.55
C GLN A 276 7.01 -11.56 -13.64
N ALA A 277 6.72 -12.32 -12.58
CA ALA A 277 5.64 -13.29 -12.53
C ALA A 277 4.27 -12.62 -12.48
N ARG A 278 3.47 -12.86 -13.52
CA ARG A 278 2.06 -12.47 -13.53
C ARG A 278 1.25 -13.33 -12.55
N ASN A 279 0.07 -12.84 -12.19
CA ASN A 279 -0.88 -13.56 -11.33
C ASN A 279 -0.35 -13.86 -9.92
N THR A 280 0.69 -13.15 -9.48
CA THR A 280 1.11 -13.22 -8.07
C THR A 280 0.01 -12.61 -7.20
N LEU A 281 -0.61 -13.43 -6.35
CA LEU A 281 -1.71 -13.04 -5.48
C LEU A 281 -1.17 -12.71 -4.09
N THR A 282 -1.49 -11.52 -3.55
CA THR A 282 -0.81 -10.98 -2.37
C THR A 282 -1.75 -10.56 -1.25
N GLN A 283 -1.30 -10.71 0.00
CA GLN A 283 -1.88 -10.05 1.19
C GLN A 283 -0.82 -9.18 1.89
N ARG A 284 -1.30 -8.17 2.61
CA ARG A 284 -0.47 -7.33 3.49
C ARG A 284 0.12 -8.16 4.64
N MET A 285 1.28 -7.76 5.15
CA MET A 285 1.85 -8.29 6.39
C MET A 285 1.52 -7.38 7.57
N LEU A 286 1.30 -7.96 8.76
CA LEU A 286 1.01 -7.22 9.99
C LEU A 286 2.27 -6.97 10.81
N PHE A 287 2.32 -5.79 11.43
CA PHE A 287 3.28 -5.44 12.46
C PHE A 287 2.81 -5.99 13.83
N PRO A 288 3.71 -6.40 14.75
CA PRO A 288 5.17 -6.45 14.61
C PRO A 288 5.69 -7.72 13.95
N ARG A 289 4.90 -8.80 13.97
CA ARG A 289 5.25 -10.11 13.43
C ARG A 289 3.99 -10.78 12.90
N CYS A 290 4.15 -11.57 11.86
CA CYS A 290 3.11 -12.44 11.35
C CYS A 290 3.74 -13.60 10.59
N PHE A 291 2.96 -14.63 10.29
CA PHE A 291 3.38 -15.67 9.37
C PHE A 291 2.24 -16.13 8.48
N ALA A 292 2.63 -16.74 7.36
CA ALA A 292 1.70 -17.41 6.49
C ALA A 292 2.19 -18.81 6.13
N GLU A 293 1.24 -19.74 6.03
CA GLU A 293 1.46 -21.09 5.52
C GLU A 293 0.56 -21.34 4.32
N VAL A 294 0.99 -22.20 3.40
CA VAL A 294 0.15 -22.62 2.29
C VAL A 294 0.49 -24.04 1.85
N THR A 295 -0.52 -24.77 1.39
CA THR A 295 -0.32 -26.04 0.67
C THR A 295 -0.24 -25.75 -0.82
N ILE A 296 0.86 -26.16 -1.45
CA ILE A 296 1.10 -26.03 -2.88
C ILE A 296 0.97 -27.42 -3.49
N ASP A 297 0.17 -27.54 -4.53
CA ASP A 297 0.16 -28.68 -5.43
C ASP A 297 0.78 -28.28 -6.77
N ALA A 298 1.97 -28.81 -7.03
CA ALA A 298 2.76 -28.54 -8.22
C ALA A 298 2.83 -29.75 -9.16
N GLU A 299 1.94 -30.75 -9.04
CA GLU A 299 1.99 -31.93 -9.91
C GLU A 299 1.83 -31.59 -11.40
N GLY A 300 1.06 -30.53 -11.69
CA GLY A 300 0.86 -29.99 -13.04
C GLY A 300 1.96 -29.07 -13.54
N THR A 301 3.04 -28.84 -12.76
CA THR A 301 4.14 -27.96 -13.17
C THR A 301 5.08 -28.63 -14.18
N LEU A 302 5.67 -27.80 -15.03
CA LEU A 302 6.63 -28.22 -16.05
C LEU A 302 8.08 -28.04 -15.58
N GLU A 303 8.99 -28.63 -16.34
CA GLU A 303 10.43 -28.51 -16.14
C GLU A 303 10.85 -27.03 -16.11
N GLY A 304 11.47 -26.58 -15.01
CA GLY A 304 11.89 -25.20 -14.81
C GLY A 304 10.81 -24.24 -14.29
N ASP A 305 9.62 -24.71 -13.98
CA ASP A 305 8.64 -23.91 -13.24
C ASP A 305 9.04 -23.75 -11.77
N TYR A 306 8.61 -22.64 -11.17
CA TYR A 306 8.69 -22.37 -9.74
C TYR A 306 7.31 -21.98 -9.25
N ALA A 307 6.81 -22.63 -8.20
CA ALA A 307 5.56 -22.28 -7.53
C ALA A 307 5.76 -22.26 -6.01
N GLY A 308 5.32 -21.18 -5.35
CA GLY A 308 5.79 -20.91 -4.00
C GLY A 308 5.02 -19.86 -3.21
N LEU A 309 5.55 -19.61 -2.01
CA LEU A 309 5.19 -18.51 -1.12
C LEU A 309 6.40 -17.57 -1.00
N CYS A 310 6.18 -16.27 -1.11
CA CYS A 310 7.24 -15.27 -1.03
C CYS A 310 6.95 -14.16 -0.02
N ALA A 311 8.03 -13.51 0.43
CA ALA A 311 8.00 -12.18 1.00
C ALA A 311 8.36 -11.18 -0.11
N LEU A 312 7.34 -10.53 -0.67
CA LEU A 312 7.45 -9.71 -1.88
C LEU A 312 7.78 -8.26 -1.56
N GLN A 313 8.98 -7.83 -1.96
CA GLN A 313 9.37 -6.45 -2.24
C GLN A 313 10.30 -6.45 -3.47
N GLY A 314 10.93 -5.32 -3.80
CA GLY A 314 11.96 -5.27 -4.84
C GLY A 314 13.10 -6.22 -4.54
N CYS A 315 13.58 -6.22 -3.30
CA CYS A 315 14.34 -7.32 -2.71
C CYS A 315 13.33 -8.33 -2.15
N TYR A 316 13.48 -9.61 -2.50
CA TYR A 316 12.47 -10.60 -2.14
C TYR A 316 13.16 -11.87 -1.64
N GLY A 317 12.46 -12.63 -0.82
CA GLY A 317 12.79 -14.02 -0.53
C GLY A 317 11.61 -14.92 -0.89
N MET A 318 11.89 -16.14 -1.32
CA MET A 318 10.87 -17.11 -1.69
C MET A 318 11.27 -18.53 -1.30
N VAL A 319 10.27 -19.32 -0.94
CA VAL A 319 10.33 -20.78 -0.88
C VAL A 319 9.39 -21.34 -1.95
N ALA A 320 9.92 -22.20 -2.81
CA ALA A 320 9.17 -22.73 -3.94
C ALA A 320 9.48 -24.20 -4.20
N VAL A 321 8.49 -24.92 -4.73
CA VAL A 321 8.74 -26.15 -5.46
C VAL A 321 9.14 -25.81 -6.89
N THR A 322 10.14 -26.55 -7.40
CA THR A 322 10.55 -26.53 -8.80
C THR A 322 10.77 -27.95 -9.33
N LYS A 323 10.63 -28.12 -10.64
CA LYS A 323 10.85 -29.40 -11.32
C LYS A 323 12.14 -29.34 -12.14
N ARG A 324 13.08 -30.26 -11.86
CA ARG A 324 14.35 -30.40 -12.57
C ARG A 324 14.61 -31.85 -12.93
N GLU A 325 14.88 -32.12 -14.20
CA GLU A 325 15.13 -33.46 -14.72
C GLU A 325 14.04 -34.46 -14.29
N GLY A 326 12.78 -34.00 -14.28
CA GLY A 326 11.62 -34.80 -13.89
C GLY A 326 11.44 -35.04 -12.38
N LYS A 327 12.32 -34.51 -11.52
CA LYS A 327 12.21 -34.59 -10.05
C LYS A 327 11.74 -33.27 -9.46
N TYR A 328 11.06 -33.33 -8.32
CA TYR A 328 10.65 -32.15 -7.56
C TYR A 328 11.70 -31.78 -6.50
N TYR A 329 11.91 -30.48 -6.35
CA TYR A 329 12.79 -29.90 -5.36
C TYR A 329 12.09 -28.75 -4.66
N LEU A 330 12.28 -28.63 -3.36
CA LEU A 330 12.06 -27.38 -2.64
C LEU A 330 13.33 -26.54 -2.70
N VAL A 331 13.18 -25.25 -2.96
CA VAL A 331 14.28 -24.29 -3.00
C VAL A 331 13.95 -23.06 -2.18
N MET A 332 14.96 -22.51 -1.53
CA MET A 332 14.93 -21.11 -1.08
C MET A 332 15.74 -20.28 -2.07
N LYS A 333 15.12 -19.23 -2.61
CA LYS A 333 15.80 -18.24 -3.46
C LYS A 333 15.52 -16.84 -2.98
N ASN A 334 16.44 -15.93 -3.24
CA ASN A 334 16.24 -14.51 -2.94
C ASN A 334 16.78 -13.58 -4.02
N ARG A 335 16.43 -12.31 -3.87
CA ARG A 335 17.10 -11.17 -4.45
C ARG A 335 17.43 -10.21 -3.32
N GLU A 336 18.70 -10.01 -3.07
CA GLU A 336 19.18 -9.09 -2.03
C GLU A 336 19.11 -7.64 -2.52
N SER A 337 19.09 -6.71 -1.55
CA SER A 337 19.34 -5.32 -1.89
C SER A 337 20.83 -5.02 -1.96
N THR A 338 21.19 -4.06 -2.81
CA THR A 338 22.57 -3.58 -2.96
C THR A 338 22.98 -2.56 -1.89
N ASP A 339 22.01 -1.99 -1.18
CA ASP A 339 22.20 -0.93 -0.19
C ASP A 339 20.96 -0.80 0.71
N GLU A 340 21.07 -0.03 1.79
CA GLU A 340 19.97 0.22 2.74
C GLU A 340 19.17 1.50 2.42
N SER A 341 19.50 2.20 1.33
CA SER A 341 18.84 3.47 0.98
C SER A 341 17.40 3.25 0.52
N LEU A 342 16.57 4.30 0.54
CA LEU A 342 15.22 4.26 -0.02
C LEU A 342 15.21 4.19 -1.56
N SER A 343 16.35 4.34 -2.22
CA SER A 343 16.44 4.38 -3.68
C SER A 343 15.82 3.15 -4.33
N ALA A 344 15.11 3.37 -5.44
CA ALA A 344 14.51 2.29 -6.20
C ALA A 344 15.58 1.28 -6.65
N MET A 345 15.30 -0.01 -6.51
CA MET A 345 16.21 -1.02 -7.06
C MET A 345 16.12 -1.02 -8.58
N LYS A 346 17.25 -1.29 -9.24
CA LYS A 346 17.29 -1.38 -10.70
C LYS A 346 16.39 -2.51 -11.19
N GLN A 347 15.88 -2.38 -12.41
CA GLN A 347 15.16 -3.48 -13.06
C GLN A 347 16.04 -4.74 -13.07
N ASP A 348 15.45 -5.87 -12.70
CA ASP A 348 16.16 -7.13 -12.58
C ASP A 348 15.71 -8.15 -13.61
N ASN A 349 16.68 -8.59 -14.40
CA ASN A 349 16.55 -9.69 -15.35
C ASN A 349 17.45 -10.88 -14.98
N SER A 350 18.17 -10.82 -13.85
CA SER A 350 18.94 -11.93 -13.33
C SER A 350 18.03 -12.96 -12.66
N GLN A 351 18.53 -14.18 -12.55
CA GLN A 351 17.89 -15.17 -11.70
C GLN A 351 18.22 -14.85 -10.24
N GLY A 352 17.24 -15.01 -9.35
CA GLY A 352 17.50 -14.93 -7.91
C GLY A 352 18.56 -15.96 -7.48
N HIS A 353 19.31 -15.63 -6.44
CA HIS A 353 20.31 -16.51 -5.85
C HIS A 353 19.62 -17.69 -5.15
N GLU A 354 20.14 -18.90 -5.35
CA GLU A 354 19.62 -20.12 -4.73
C GLU A 354 20.51 -20.53 -3.57
N TRP A 355 19.94 -20.53 -2.37
CA TRP A 355 20.68 -20.77 -1.14
C TRP A 355 20.67 -22.23 -0.71
N GLU A 356 19.53 -22.89 -0.87
CA GLU A 356 19.35 -24.27 -0.45
C GLU A 356 18.34 -24.97 -1.35
N VAL A 357 18.58 -26.27 -1.54
CA VAL A 357 17.74 -27.18 -2.34
C VAL A 357 17.55 -28.50 -1.61
N VAL A 358 16.30 -28.95 -1.54
CA VAL A 358 15.91 -30.22 -0.90
C VAL A 358 15.08 -31.04 -1.88
N VAL A 359 15.44 -32.31 -2.08
CA VAL A 359 14.65 -33.23 -2.92
C VAL A 359 13.34 -33.56 -2.21
N VAL A 360 12.23 -33.52 -2.96
CA VAL A 360 10.92 -33.98 -2.46
C VAL A 360 10.34 -35.05 -3.38
N ASN A 361 9.68 -36.03 -2.77
CA ASN A 361 9.18 -37.21 -3.49
C ASN A 361 7.86 -36.96 -4.24
N GLN A 362 7.21 -35.81 -4.01
CA GLN A 362 5.91 -35.45 -4.58
C GLN A 362 5.82 -33.95 -4.84
N GLY A 363 4.95 -33.55 -5.76
CA GLY A 363 4.72 -32.13 -6.10
C GLY A 363 3.86 -31.38 -5.09
N LYS A 364 3.19 -32.10 -4.17
CA LYS A 364 2.34 -31.50 -3.13
C LYS A 364 3.12 -31.27 -1.84
N VAL A 365 3.31 -30.00 -1.46
CA VAL A 365 4.13 -29.58 -0.31
C VAL A 365 3.41 -28.54 0.55
N ARG A 366 3.84 -28.40 1.81
CA ARG A 366 3.46 -27.27 2.67
C ARG A 366 4.67 -26.41 2.94
N VAL A 367 4.51 -25.11 2.81
CA VAL A 367 5.56 -24.11 3.05
C VAL A 367 5.06 -23.02 3.99
N LYS A 368 5.98 -22.37 4.68
CA LYS A 368 5.70 -21.27 5.61
C LYS A 368 6.71 -20.15 5.44
N VAL A 369 6.26 -18.91 5.61
CA VAL A 369 7.11 -17.73 5.74
C VAL A 369 6.76 -16.99 7.02
N GLU A 370 7.75 -16.76 7.87
CA GLU A 370 7.62 -15.97 9.09
C GLU A 370 8.36 -14.64 8.90
N VAL A 371 7.77 -13.55 9.40
CA VAL A 371 8.38 -12.21 9.32
C VAL A 371 8.44 -11.50 10.67
N ASN A 372 9.50 -10.71 10.86
CA ASN A 372 9.68 -9.86 12.02
C ASN A 372 10.07 -8.43 11.61
N PHE A 373 9.20 -7.47 11.92
CA PHE A 373 9.38 -6.04 11.66
C PHE A 373 9.70 -5.23 12.91
N GLN A 374 9.68 -5.87 14.08
CA GLN A 374 9.90 -5.19 15.34
C GLN A 374 11.25 -4.47 15.34
N ASN A 375 11.25 -3.18 15.71
CA ASN A 375 12.45 -2.35 15.79
C ASN A 375 13.27 -2.36 14.49
N MET A 376 12.61 -2.35 13.32
CA MET A 376 13.26 -2.40 11.99
C MET A 376 14.14 -3.65 11.77
N ALA A 377 13.83 -4.76 12.47
CA ALA A 377 14.46 -6.04 12.18
C ALA A 377 14.28 -6.39 10.71
N ASP A 378 13.07 -6.26 10.16
CA ASP A 378 12.74 -6.40 8.74
C ASP A 378 13.30 -7.68 8.12
N GLU A 379 12.96 -8.81 8.73
CA GLU A 379 13.52 -10.12 8.39
C GLU A 379 12.43 -11.13 8.02
N ALA A 380 12.66 -11.94 6.98
CA ALA A 380 11.85 -13.08 6.61
C ALA A 380 12.62 -14.40 6.72
N ILE A 381 11.98 -15.43 7.27
CA ILE A 381 12.51 -16.80 7.39
C ILE A 381 11.57 -17.76 6.67
N PHE A 382 12.14 -18.70 5.93
CA PHE A 382 11.44 -19.60 5.04
C PHE A 382 11.51 -21.03 5.56
N TYR A 383 10.40 -21.76 5.47
CA TYR A 383 10.29 -23.12 5.97
C TYR A 383 9.52 -24.00 5.00
N TYR A 384 9.78 -25.30 5.08
CA TYR A 384 8.96 -26.33 4.48
C TYR A 384 8.59 -27.41 5.51
N HIS A 385 7.48 -28.08 5.30
CA HIS A 385 7.05 -29.18 6.16
C HIS A 385 7.70 -30.49 5.70
N ASN A 386 8.48 -31.15 6.56
CA ASN A 386 9.17 -32.40 6.23
C ASN A 386 8.30 -33.67 6.42
N GLY A 387 7.08 -33.51 6.93
CA GLY A 387 6.16 -34.60 7.28
C GLY A 387 5.82 -34.65 8.77
N THR A 388 6.69 -34.14 9.63
CA THR A 388 6.47 -34.04 11.08
C THR A 388 6.42 -32.59 11.58
N GLU A 389 7.27 -31.73 11.03
CA GLU A 389 7.41 -30.34 11.46
C GLU A 389 7.83 -29.41 10.33
N PHE A 390 7.78 -28.11 10.59
CA PHE A 390 8.37 -27.10 9.72
C PHE A 390 9.86 -26.95 10.00
N VAL A 391 10.67 -27.18 8.97
CA VAL A 391 12.13 -27.02 9.00
C VAL A 391 12.52 -25.82 8.15
N GLN A 392 13.45 -25.00 8.65
CA GLN A 392 13.95 -23.84 7.91
C GLN A 392 14.67 -24.31 6.64
N ILE A 393 14.55 -23.54 5.56
CA ILE A 393 15.31 -23.73 4.31
C ILE A 393 15.98 -22.41 3.93
N GLY A 394 17.28 -22.47 3.67
CA GLY A 394 18.10 -21.34 3.26
C GLY A 394 18.35 -20.30 4.36
N VAL A 395 18.69 -19.10 3.91
CA VAL A 395 19.11 -17.99 4.76
C VAL A 395 17.94 -17.15 5.26
N LYS A 396 18.21 -16.33 6.26
CA LYS A 396 17.30 -15.25 6.65
C LYS A 396 17.39 -14.11 5.61
N GLN A 397 16.24 -13.70 5.07
CA GLN A 397 16.17 -12.59 4.12
C GLN A 397 15.96 -11.26 4.85
N LYS A 398 16.89 -10.31 4.65
CA LYS A 398 16.66 -8.92 5.03
C LYS A 398 15.75 -8.23 4.00
N LEU A 399 14.75 -7.51 4.49
CA LEU A 399 13.75 -6.80 3.71
C LEU A 399 14.00 -5.28 3.78
N TYR A 400 13.57 -4.55 2.76
CA TYR A 400 13.75 -3.11 2.66
C TYR A 400 12.57 -2.44 1.98
N PHE A 401 12.03 -1.40 2.61
CA PHE A 401 11.09 -0.49 1.96
C PHE A 401 11.86 0.46 1.03
N LYS A 402 11.52 0.45 -0.27
CA LYS A 402 12.20 1.23 -1.32
C LYS A 402 11.21 1.85 -2.30
N MET A 403 11.68 2.83 -3.07
CA MET A 403 10.89 3.61 -4.03
C MET A 403 10.43 2.82 -5.28
N ASP A 404 10.98 1.63 -5.53
CA ASP A 404 10.61 0.81 -6.68
C ASP A 404 9.20 0.24 -6.56
N HIS A 405 8.82 -0.25 -5.38
CA HIS A 405 7.47 -0.74 -5.11
C HIS A 405 6.65 0.22 -4.24
N PHE A 406 7.30 1.06 -3.43
CA PHE A 406 6.70 2.02 -2.49
C PHE A 406 5.56 1.44 -1.64
N THR A 407 5.67 0.15 -1.31
CA THR A 407 4.68 -0.62 -0.56
C THR A 407 5.39 -1.51 0.46
N GLY A 408 4.71 -1.74 1.59
CA GLY A 408 5.16 -2.70 2.58
C GLY A 408 5.25 -4.11 2.02
N CYS A 409 6.07 -4.95 2.63
CA CYS A 409 6.25 -6.35 2.26
C CYS A 409 4.92 -7.10 2.34
N ARG A 410 4.76 -8.06 1.43
CA ARG A 410 3.53 -8.83 1.26
C ARG A 410 3.81 -10.32 1.17
N PHE A 411 2.94 -11.13 1.75
CA PHE A 411 2.92 -12.55 1.39
C PHE A 411 2.40 -12.67 -0.04
N GLY A 412 3.09 -13.43 -0.89
CA GLY A 412 2.69 -13.65 -2.27
C GLY A 412 2.63 -15.13 -2.63
N LEU A 413 1.49 -15.57 -3.17
CA LEU A 413 1.35 -16.85 -3.85
C LEU A 413 1.71 -16.64 -5.31
N PHE A 414 2.69 -17.39 -5.82
CA PHE A 414 3.22 -17.15 -7.15
C PHE A 414 3.52 -18.45 -7.89
N ALA A 415 3.46 -18.38 -9.22
CA ALA A 415 4.05 -19.37 -10.10
C ALA A 415 4.67 -18.69 -11.34
N TYR A 416 5.84 -19.15 -11.79
CA TYR A 416 6.45 -18.68 -13.03
C TYR A 416 7.28 -19.77 -13.71
N ALA A 417 7.38 -19.67 -15.04
CA ALA A 417 8.13 -20.58 -15.88
C ALA A 417 9.49 -19.99 -16.28
N THR A 418 10.54 -20.80 -16.32
CA THR A 418 11.86 -20.40 -16.85
C THR A 418 12.22 -21.05 -18.18
N LYS A 419 11.60 -22.19 -18.52
CA LYS A 419 11.89 -22.95 -19.76
C LYS A 419 10.68 -23.06 -20.68
N GLN A 420 9.53 -23.44 -20.14
CA GLN A 420 8.32 -23.70 -20.92
C GLN A 420 7.07 -23.21 -20.17
N ILE A 421 6.18 -22.52 -20.87
CA ILE A 421 4.89 -22.07 -20.34
C ILE A 421 3.84 -23.19 -20.40
N GLY A 422 2.77 -23.06 -19.61
CA GLY A 422 1.61 -23.95 -19.59
C GLY A 422 1.53 -24.89 -18.39
N GLY A 423 2.50 -24.81 -17.46
CA GLY A 423 2.45 -25.55 -16.20
C GLY A 423 1.44 -24.95 -15.23
N ASN A 424 0.86 -25.81 -14.40
CA ASN A 424 -0.20 -25.47 -13.46
C ASN A 424 0.25 -25.70 -12.02
N ALA A 425 0.07 -24.69 -11.18
CA ALA A 425 0.26 -24.78 -9.74
C ALA A 425 -1.01 -24.37 -9.01
N ARG A 426 -1.39 -25.13 -7.98
CA ARG A 426 -2.57 -24.89 -7.15
C ARG A 426 -2.16 -24.58 -5.71
N PHE A 427 -2.88 -23.67 -5.09
CA PHE A 427 -2.66 -23.18 -3.73
C PHE A 427 -3.93 -23.41 -2.92
N SER A 428 -3.80 -24.06 -1.77
CA SER A 428 -4.92 -24.36 -0.86
C SER A 428 -4.49 -24.17 0.60
N ASN A 429 -5.46 -24.01 1.50
CA ASN A 429 -5.22 -23.87 2.94
C ASN A 429 -4.20 -22.77 3.26
N PHE A 430 -4.43 -21.54 2.78
CA PHE A 430 -3.64 -20.39 3.18
C PHE A 430 -3.97 -20.02 4.63
N ILE A 431 -3.03 -20.20 5.55
CA ILE A 431 -3.18 -19.87 6.96
C ILE A 431 -2.41 -18.57 7.21
N TYR A 432 -3.06 -17.58 7.82
CA TYR A 432 -2.44 -16.32 8.23
C TYR A 432 -2.60 -16.17 9.75
N ILE A 433 -1.50 -15.93 10.45
CA ILE A 433 -1.47 -15.70 11.91
C ILE A 433 -0.65 -14.46 12.25
#